data_AF-A0A5K0Y4N4-F1
#
_entry.id   AF-A0A5K0Y4N4-F1
#
_cell.length_a   1.000
_cell.length_b   1.000
_cell.length_c   1.000
_cell.angle_alpha   90.00
_cell.angle_beta   90.00
_cell.angle_gamma   90.00
#
_symmetry.space_group_name_H-M   'P 1'
#
loop_
_entity.id
_entity.type
_entity.pdbx_description
1 polymer ?
#
loop_
_entity_poly.entity_id
_entity_poly.type
_entity_poly.pdbx_seq_one_letter_code
_entity_poly.pdbx_strand_id
1 'polypeptide(L)' 'MIEFIEGETAAPEPTVHHTKEDGTVEERVNPIYQAWRKSDRLLRGWITGTLAEEVMGTVIGLQTSKEV' A
#
# COMPACT_ATOMS: atom_id res chain seq x y z
N MET A 1 -9.54 8.31 8.26
CA MET A 1 -10.33 7.08 8.08
C MET A 1 -9.52 5.96 8.72
N ILE A 2 -9.90 5.57 9.94
CA ILE A 2 -9.33 4.38 10.61
C ILE A 2 -10.44 3.34 10.49
N GLU A 3 -10.47 2.65 9.35
CA GLU A 3 -11.25 1.43 9.21
C GLU A 3 -10.44 0.26 9.81
N PHE A 4 -11.13 -0.82 10.17
CA PHE A 4 -10.52 -2.00 10.75
C PHE A 4 -9.49 -2.64 9.79
N ILE A 5 -8.36 -3.08 10.34
CA ILE A 5 -7.25 -3.67 9.58
C ILE A 5 -7.48 -5.19 9.48
N GLU A 6 -8.52 -5.60 8.75
CA GLU A 6 -8.86 -7.02 8.56
C GLU A 6 -8.10 -7.63 7.36
N GLY A 7 -7.39 -6.82 6.57
CA GLY A 7 -6.65 -7.28 5.40
C GLY A 7 -7.54 -7.64 4.19
N GLU A 8 -8.85 -7.46 4.30
CA GLU A 8 -9.81 -7.68 3.21
C GLU A 8 -9.78 -6.57 2.16
N THR A 9 -9.30 -5.38 2.52
CA THR A 9 -9.20 -4.24 1.60
C THR A 9 -8.08 -4.45 0.59
N ALA A 10 -8.43 -4.55 -0.69
CA ALA A 10 -7.45 -4.63 -1.78
C ALA A 10 -6.68 -3.32 -1.95
N ALA A 11 -5.45 -3.42 -2.46
CA ALA A 11 -4.66 -2.25 -2.85
C ALA A 11 -5.37 -1.50 -3.99
N PRO A 12 -5.48 -0.17 -3.94
CA PRO A 12 -5.97 0.61 -5.07
C PRO A 12 -5.07 0.47 -6.29
N GLU A 13 -5.61 0.70 -7.49
CA GLU A 13 -4.81 0.72 -8.71
C GLU A 13 -3.69 1.78 -8.64
N PRO A 14 -2.44 1.47 -9.04
CA PRO A 14 -1.32 2.42 -8.97
C PRO A 14 -1.50 3.67 -9.84
N THR A 15 -2.25 3.55 -10.92
CA THR A 15 -2.50 4.61 -11.89
C THR A 15 -3.99 4.79 -12.14
N VAL A 16 -4.36 6.00 -12.58
CA VAL A 16 -5.72 6.38 -12.95
C VAL A 16 -5.69 7.18 -14.25
N HIS A 17 -6.71 6.99 -15.08
CA HIS A 17 -6.91 7.82 -16.26
C HIS A 17 -7.46 9.19 -15.87
N HIS A 18 -6.77 10.24 -16.27
CA HIS A 18 -7.19 11.63 -16.08
C HIS A 18 -7.46 12.26 -17.45
N THR A 19 -8.68 12.76 -17.63
CA THR A 19 -9.06 13.48 -18.84
C THR A 19 -8.81 14.96 -18.63
N LYS A 20 -7.98 15.56 -19.48
CA LYS A 20 -7.72 17.01 -19.49
C LYS A 20 -8.90 17.77 -20.08
N GLU A 21 -8.91 19.09 -19.88
CA GLU A 21 -9.90 20.00 -20.47
C GLU A 21 -9.92 19.97 -22.01
N ASP A 22 -8.80 19.59 -22.64
CA ASP A 22 -8.67 19.42 -24.10
C ASP A 22 -9.19 18.06 -24.62
N GLY A 23 -9.71 17.20 -23.74
CA GLY A 23 -10.21 15.86 -24.08
C GLY A 23 -9.13 14.78 -24.17
N THR A 24 -7.85 15.12 -23.98
CA THR A 24 -6.76 14.14 -23.95
C THR A 24 -6.82 13.32 -22.66
N VAL A 25 -6.82 11.99 -22.79
CA VAL A 25 -6.70 11.07 -21.65
C VAL A 25 -5.23 10.77 -21.41
N GLU A 26 -4.77 11.01 -20.19
CA GLU A 26 -3.43 10.62 -19.77
C GLU A 26 -3.47 9.73 -18.53
N GLU A 27 -2.46 8.89 -18.38
CA GLU A 27 -2.27 8.06 -17.20
C GLU A 27 -1.51 8.86 -16.13
N ARG A 28 -2.06 8.95 -14.92
CA ARG A 28 -1.42 9.61 -13.77
C ARG A 28 -1.33 8.65 -12.60
N VAL A 29 -0.39 8.90 -11.70
CA VAL A 29 -0.31 8.15 -10.44
C VAL A 29 -1.57 8.39 -9.62
N ASN A 30 -2.15 7.31 -9.10
CA ASN A 30 -3.33 7.37 -8.27
C ASN A 30 -2.97 7.96 -6.89
N PRO A 31 -3.52 9.13 -6.50
CA PRO A 31 -3.25 9.70 -5.18
C PRO A 31 -3.77 8.83 -4.04
N ILE A 32 -4.83 8.05 -4.27
CA ILE A 32 -5.38 7.09 -3.30
C ILE A 32 -4.38 5.95 -3.07
N TYR A 33 -3.79 5.41 -4.13
CA TYR A 33 -2.72 4.41 -4.01
C TYR A 33 -1.51 4.96 -3.24
N GLN A 34 -1.11 6.21 -3.49
CA GLN A 34 0.00 6.82 -2.73
C GLN A 34 -0.31 6.95 -1.24
N ALA A 35 -1.54 7.36 -0.89
CA ALA A 35 -1.97 7.44 0.50
C ALA A 35 -1.99 6.04 1.14
N TRP A 36 -2.56 5.05 0.45
CA TRP A 36 -2.57 3.65 0.87
C TRP A 36 -1.15 3.11 1.10
N ARG A 37 -0.22 3.32 0.16
CA ARG A 37 1.19 2.88 0.29
C ARG A 37 1.90 3.49 1.49
N LYS A 38 1.59 4.73 1.87
CA LYS A 38 2.16 5.35 3.07
C LYS A 38 1.67 4.64 4.33
N SER A 39 0.37 4.40 4.45
CA SER A 39 -0.22 3.68 5.57
C SER A 39 0.28 2.25 5.65
N ASP A 40 0.33 1.53 4.53
CA ASP A 40 0.82 0.15 4.41
C ASP A 40 2.28 0.02 4.87
N ARG A 41 3.15 0.98 4.50
CA ARG A 41 4.54 1.01 4.96
C ARG A 41 4.68 1.23 6.47
N LEU A 42 3.84 2.10 7.04
CA LEU A 42 3.83 2.34 8.48
C LEU A 42 3.37 1.09 9.24
N LEU A 43 2.27 0.47 8.80
CA LEU A 43 1.76 -0.75 9.40
C LEU A 43 2.78 -1.89 9.30
N ARG A 44 3.41 -2.07 8.13
CA ARG A 44 4.48 -3.06 7.97
C ARG A 44 5.65 -2.81 8.91
N GLY A 45 6.11 -1.56 9.02
CA GLY A 45 7.18 -1.20 9.96
C GLY A 45 6.82 -1.50 11.41
N TRP A 46 5.56 -1.27 11.78
CA TRP A 46 5.03 -1.64 13.10
C TRP A 46 5.01 -3.16 13.31
N ILE A 47 4.44 -3.94 12.37
CA ILE A 47 4.42 -5.42 12.45
C ILE A 47 5.84 -5.96 12.54
N THR A 48 6.74 -5.57 11.62
CA THR A 48 8.13 -6.03 11.61
C THR A 48 8.87 -5.69 12.91
N GLY A 49 8.57 -4.54 13.54
CA GLY A 49 9.12 -4.16 14.84
C GLY A 49 8.66 -5.06 16.01
N THR A 50 7.63 -5.88 15.83
CA THR A 50 7.13 -6.83 16.83
C THR A 50 7.59 -8.27 16.60
N LEU A 51 8.27 -8.55 15.49
CA LEU A 51 8.73 -9.89 15.15
C LEU A 51 9.99 -10.28 15.95
N ALA A 52 10.08 -11.55 16.29
CA ALA A 52 11.30 -12.12 16.87
C ALA A 52 12.39 -12.30 15.79
N GLU A 53 13.66 -12.28 16.18
CA GLU A 53 14.78 -12.33 15.24
C GLU A 53 14.77 -13.60 14.39
N GLU A 54 14.31 -14.72 14.96
CA GLU A 54 14.33 -16.03 14.28
C GLU A 54 13.41 -16.08 13.05
N VAL A 55 12.38 -15.23 13.01
CA VAL A 55 11.43 -15.13 11.88
C VAL A 55 11.68 -13.90 11.01
N MET A 56 12.59 -13.01 11.39
CA MET A 56 12.82 -11.76 10.65
C MET A 56 13.33 -12.02 9.22
N GLY A 57 14.06 -13.12 9.01
CA GLY A 57 14.50 -13.54 7.67
C GLY A 57 13.37 -13.92 6.72
N THR A 58 12.19 -14.32 7.22
CA THR A 58 11.06 -14.76 6.37
C THR A 58 10.30 -13.59 5.77
N VAL A 59 10.40 -12.40 6.37
CA VAL A 59 9.63 -11.22 5.96
C VAL A 59 10.40 -10.26 5.05
N ILE A 60 11.66 -10.57 4.75
CA ILE A 60 12.50 -9.79 3.85
C ILE A 60 11.92 -9.84 2.44
N GLY A 61 11.78 -8.67 1.80
CA GLY A 61 11.31 -8.57 0.43
C GLY A 61 9.79 -8.55 0.27
N LEU A 62 9.01 -8.75 1.33
CA LEU A 62 7.56 -8.61 1.31
C LEU A 62 7.15 -7.15 1.06
N GLN A 63 6.23 -6.95 0.12
CA GLN A 63 5.95 -5.63 -0.44
C GLN A 63 4.85 -4.88 0.28
N THR A 64 4.01 -5.57 1.03
CA THR A 64 2.84 -5.05 1.74
C THR A 64 2.76 -5.63 3.16
N SER A 65 2.06 -4.93 4.04
CA SER A 65 1.76 -5.39 5.40
C SER A 65 0.91 -6.67 5.44
N LYS A 66 0.09 -6.91 4.42
CA LYS A 66 -0.73 -8.13 4.29
C LYS A 66 0.10 -9.40 4.05
N GLU A 67 1.28 -9.25 3.48
CA GLU A 67 2.16 -10.39 3.19
C GLU A 67 2.99 -10.81 4.41
N VAL A 68 3.14 -9.93 5.42
CA VAL A 68 3.91 -10.16 6.66
C VAL A 68 3.10 -10.99 7.65
#